data_AF-A0A6J5V8B6-F1
#
_entry.id   AF-A0A6J5V8B6-F1
#
_cell.length_a   1.000
_cell.length_b   1.000
_cell.length_c   1.000
_cell.angle_alpha   90.00
_cell.angle_beta   90.00
_cell.angle_gamma   90.00
#
_symmetry.space_group_name_H-M   'P 1'
#
loop_
_entity.id
_entity.type
_entity.pdbx_description
1 polymer ?
#
loop_
_entity_poly.entity_id
_entity_poly.type
_entity_poly.pdbx_seq_one_letter_code
_entity_poly.pdbx_strand_id
1 'polypeptide(L)'
;MPPPLTTASFICAMNSFAPPKATCPFQITGAKSTPLQIILHSLETDNLSSASTLAPGNYQKLMEEEKLDLISSLPFELKQRIISFLPLKEAVSASVLSTHWKSLWSPIQVSLNFDPNPVNHEGSGQEFNQVMGMCMRSYACLEQWKLCLNVVDSNEALILKATKGVDRELHLEFFETKKVSRDFKSEPTSTSACLCLHSHHPTQTDSFAGVKLLHLRSVTNLTKTLVSEVFSNCHVLESLKLEKCTGLDSLDVKTDSLRSLVVADCLNMAAITISAQNLKSFWFHGALPQIITLKNTRSLVDVVLNLKDGPITNEFDCEEILSILFSFKDVEALTISGWLLEWLCSAGVIFGRLDFQFNKLKALTWIDSLINKDKRDSLACFLNACPLLEKLLVEIDSNLSTIPCPLFYQYWHEPHLWMDFTSVKSNTSQLKHLKSIELLGFTGRDHELQLMDLLLEKAIRVNSLTLTCPEFLS
;
A
#
# COMPACT_ATOMS: atom_id res chain seq x y z
N MET A 1 -13.69 -66.05 -24.97
CA MET A 1 -14.98 -66.14 -24.24
C MET A 1 -14.95 -65.14 -23.09
N PRO A 2 -16.06 -64.43 -22.80
CA PRO A 2 -16.17 -63.39 -21.76
C PRO A 2 -17.10 -63.89 -20.59
N PRO A 3 -17.77 -63.04 -19.77
CA PRO A 3 -17.34 -61.88 -18.98
C PRO A 3 -17.60 -62.04 -17.43
N PRO A 4 -18.49 -61.28 -16.72
CA PRO A 4 -18.06 -60.21 -15.77
C PRO A 4 -18.69 -60.26 -14.35
N LEU A 5 -18.26 -59.30 -13.51
CA LEU A 5 -19.06 -58.57 -12.49
C LEU A 5 -18.59 -57.09 -12.54
N THR A 6 -19.36 -55.98 -12.49
CA THR A 6 -20.80 -55.65 -12.37
C THR A 6 -21.53 -56.10 -11.10
N THR A 7 -22.22 -55.25 -10.32
CA THR A 7 -22.54 -53.79 -10.40
C THR A 7 -23.14 -53.32 -9.07
N ALA A 8 -22.82 -52.10 -8.60
CA ALA A 8 -23.64 -51.29 -7.68
C ALA A 8 -23.09 -49.85 -7.75
N SER A 9 -23.73 -48.83 -8.35
CA SER A 9 -25.15 -48.45 -8.37
C SER A 9 -25.69 -48.04 -7.00
N PHE A 10 -25.32 -46.83 -6.55
CA PHE A 10 -26.24 -46.00 -5.76
C PHE A 10 -26.43 -44.66 -6.46
N ILE A 11 -27.70 -44.32 -6.72
CA ILE A 11 -28.15 -43.14 -7.47
C ILE A 11 -28.83 -42.17 -6.50
N CYS A 12 -28.64 -40.88 -6.75
CA CYS A 12 -29.37 -39.72 -6.21
C CYS A 12 -29.56 -39.58 -4.68
N ALA A 13 -28.98 -38.51 -4.17
CA ALA A 13 -29.81 -37.44 -3.63
C ALA A 13 -29.21 -36.07 -4.00
N MET A 14 -29.76 -35.42 -5.05
CA MET A 14 -29.69 -33.96 -5.09
C MET A 14 -30.65 -33.44 -4.01
N ASN A 15 -30.18 -32.56 -3.13
CA ASN A 15 -31.05 -31.56 -2.54
C ASN A 15 -30.25 -30.28 -2.25
N SER A 16 -30.83 -29.18 -2.72
CA SER A 16 -30.33 -27.82 -2.59
C SER A 16 -30.05 -27.40 -1.15
N PHE A 17 -28.85 -26.87 -0.88
CA PHE A 17 -28.66 -25.86 0.17
C PHE A 17 -27.62 -24.81 -0.25
N ALA A 18 -27.86 -23.57 0.16
CA ALA A 18 -27.10 -22.38 -0.21
C ALA A 18 -25.65 -22.38 0.34
N PRO A 19 -24.71 -21.63 -0.27
CA PRO A 19 -23.33 -21.58 0.20
C PRO A 19 -23.22 -21.01 1.63
N PRO A 20 -22.45 -21.64 2.53
CA PRO A 20 -22.16 -21.05 3.83
C PRO A 20 -21.23 -19.84 3.65
N LYS A 21 -21.63 -18.69 4.21
CA LYS A 21 -20.77 -17.51 4.29
C LYS A 21 -19.55 -17.82 5.14
N ALA A 22 -18.36 -17.79 4.54
CA ALA A 22 -17.10 -17.85 5.29
C ALA A 22 -16.96 -16.57 6.14
N THR A 23 -16.98 -16.73 7.46
CA THR A 23 -16.76 -15.65 8.42
C THR A 23 -15.27 -15.52 8.75
N CYS A 24 -14.68 -14.37 8.46
CA CYS A 24 -13.29 -14.05 8.85
C CYS A 24 -13.16 -13.96 10.40
N PRO A 25 -12.16 -14.60 11.02
CA PRO A 25 -11.94 -14.50 12.46
C PRO A 25 -10.83 -13.50 12.81
N PHE A 26 -11.18 -12.21 12.96
CA PHE A 26 -10.33 -11.26 13.68
C PHE A 26 -11.15 -10.37 14.62
N GLN A 27 -11.07 -10.68 15.91
CA GLN A 27 -11.56 -9.81 16.97
C GLN A 27 -10.59 -8.65 17.17
N ILE A 28 -11.03 -7.42 16.89
CA ILE A 28 -10.39 -6.22 17.42
C ILE A 28 -11.11 -5.87 18.73
N THR A 29 -10.38 -5.93 19.84
CA THR A 29 -10.88 -5.59 21.18
C THR A 29 -11.01 -4.07 21.37
N GLY A 30 -12.06 -3.49 20.77
CA GLY A 30 -12.43 -2.10 20.97
C GLY A 30 -12.93 -1.83 22.39
N ALA A 31 -12.35 -0.82 23.06
CA ALA A 31 -12.79 -0.40 24.39
C ALA A 31 -14.23 0.15 24.37
N LYS A 32 -14.98 -0.07 25.45
CA LYS A 32 -16.37 0.40 25.61
C LYS A 32 -16.44 1.93 25.62
N SER A 33 -16.82 2.54 24.50
CA SER A 33 -17.38 3.90 24.50
C SER A 33 -18.90 3.83 24.72
N THR A 34 -19.38 4.61 25.69
CA THR A 34 -20.82 4.74 25.99
C THR A 34 -21.56 5.47 24.86
N PRO A 35 -22.74 5.01 24.43
CA PRO A 35 -23.55 5.77 23.48
C PRO A 35 -24.07 7.05 24.14
N LEU A 36 -23.78 8.21 23.52
CA LEU A 36 -24.35 9.49 23.93
C LEU A 36 -25.84 9.53 23.58
N GLN A 37 -26.71 9.57 24.59
CA GLN A 37 -28.12 9.89 24.41
C GLN A 37 -28.27 11.37 24.04
N ILE A 38 -28.69 11.65 22.80
CA ILE A 38 -29.15 12.97 22.40
C ILE A 38 -30.62 13.09 22.80
N ILE A 39 -30.90 13.78 23.90
CA ILE A 39 -32.26 14.13 24.32
C ILE A 39 -32.66 15.41 23.58
N LEU A 40 -33.54 15.29 22.59
CA LEU A 40 -34.21 16.44 21.98
C LEU A 40 -35.40 16.84 22.85
N HIS A 41 -35.28 17.98 23.54
CA HIS A 41 -36.40 18.60 24.25
C HIS A 41 -37.35 19.22 23.23
N SER A 42 -38.54 18.65 23.08
CA SER A 42 -39.64 19.26 22.31
C SER A 42 -40.20 20.45 23.08
N LEU A 43 -40.30 21.61 22.41
CA LEU A 43 -41.09 22.75 22.91
C LEU A 43 -42.54 22.57 22.47
N GLU A 44 -43.45 22.58 23.44
CA GLU A 44 -44.89 22.61 23.20
C GLU A 44 -45.33 24.00 22.73
N THR A 45 -46.20 24.07 21.73
CA THR A 45 -47.19 25.15 21.60
C THR A 45 -48.53 24.59 21.14
N ASP A 46 -49.57 24.95 21.87
CA ASP A 46 -50.93 24.45 21.74
C ASP A 46 -51.73 24.99 20.53
N ASN A 47 -52.76 24.23 20.16
CA ASN A 47 -54.06 24.67 19.63
C ASN A 47 -54.11 25.55 18.36
N LEU A 48 -54.69 24.97 17.29
CA LEU A 48 -56.11 25.25 17.04
C LEU A 48 -56.84 24.10 16.31
N SER A 49 -58.09 23.87 16.72
CA SER A 49 -58.98 22.82 16.21
C SER A 49 -59.70 23.21 14.91
N SER A 50 -59.82 22.28 13.97
CA SER A 50 -61.10 22.01 13.28
C SER A 50 -61.04 20.64 12.56
N ALA A 51 -62.17 19.92 12.58
CA ALA A 51 -62.20 18.50 12.24
C ALA A 51 -62.34 18.22 10.74
N SER A 52 -61.72 17.13 10.28
CA SER A 52 -62.30 16.32 9.19
C SER A 52 -62.14 14.84 9.53
N THR A 53 -63.26 14.11 9.46
CA THR A 53 -63.38 12.73 9.97
C THR A 53 -63.00 11.73 8.87
N LEU A 54 -61.92 10.96 9.08
CA LEU A 54 -61.62 9.79 8.26
C LEU A 54 -61.28 8.57 9.13
N ALA A 55 -61.63 7.39 8.61
CA ALA A 55 -61.92 6.17 9.38
C ALA A 55 -60.70 5.51 10.07
N PRO A 56 -60.93 4.67 11.11
CA PRO A 56 -59.89 3.88 11.78
C PRO A 56 -59.42 2.70 10.90
N GLY A 57 -58.73 3.03 9.80
CA GLY A 57 -58.09 2.08 8.89
C GLY A 57 -56.75 2.58 8.30
N ASN A 58 -56.40 3.86 8.47
CA ASN A 58 -55.21 4.45 7.85
C ASN A 58 -53.92 4.32 8.67
N TYR A 59 -53.96 3.93 9.94
CA TYR A 59 -52.74 3.78 10.75
C TYR A 59 -51.82 2.65 10.28
N GLN A 60 -52.37 1.59 9.65
CA GLN A 60 -51.56 0.52 9.05
C GLN A 60 -50.98 0.89 7.68
N LYS A 61 -51.49 1.94 7.02
CA LYS A 61 -50.98 2.43 5.74
C LYS A 61 -49.94 3.56 5.88
N LEU A 62 -49.61 3.93 7.13
CA LEU A 62 -48.53 4.85 7.50
C LEU A 62 -47.25 4.11 7.94
N MET A 63 -47.24 2.77 7.88
CA MET A 63 -46.10 1.92 8.22
C MET A 63 -45.69 0.94 7.10
N GLU A 64 -46.21 1.11 5.87
CA GLU A 64 -45.55 0.55 4.68
C GLU A 64 -44.31 1.40 4.38
N GLU A 65 -43.18 0.93 4.91
CA GLU A 65 -41.81 1.46 4.82
C GLU A 65 -41.53 2.41 3.64
N GLU A 66 -41.84 3.70 3.80
CA GLU A 66 -40.95 4.72 3.27
C GLU A 66 -39.61 4.51 3.96
N LYS A 67 -38.69 3.90 3.23
CA LYS A 67 -37.30 3.68 3.60
C LYS A 67 -36.57 5.03 3.52
N LEU A 68 -37.03 5.99 4.32
CA LEU A 68 -36.57 7.36 4.38
C LEU A 68 -35.06 7.33 4.57
N ASP A 69 -34.34 7.92 3.61
CA ASP A 69 -32.89 8.07 3.71
C ASP A 69 -32.60 9.19 4.72
N LEU A 70 -32.75 8.85 6.00
CA LEU A 70 -32.53 9.71 7.16
C LEU A 70 -31.11 10.31 7.14
N ILE A 71 -30.16 9.59 6.56
CA ILE A 71 -28.76 10.01 6.41
C ILE A 71 -28.65 11.10 5.33
N SER A 72 -29.33 10.95 4.18
CA SER A 72 -29.45 12.01 3.18
C SER A 72 -30.36 13.17 3.61
N SER A 73 -31.26 13.00 4.58
CA SER A 73 -32.06 14.12 5.12
C SER A 73 -31.33 14.99 6.16
N LEU A 74 -30.15 14.57 6.64
CA LEU A 74 -29.38 15.37 7.60
C LEU A 74 -28.93 16.73 7.05
N PRO A 75 -28.82 17.78 7.89
CA PRO A 75 -28.09 19.00 7.56
C PRO A 75 -26.68 18.75 7.04
N PHE A 76 -26.19 19.66 6.18
CA PHE A 76 -24.89 19.57 5.51
C PHE A 76 -23.74 19.44 6.52
N GLU A 77 -23.83 20.18 7.62
CA GLU A 77 -22.86 20.25 8.72
C GLU A 77 -22.78 18.92 9.47
N LEU A 78 -23.91 18.24 9.66
CA LEU A 78 -23.94 16.91 10.28
C LEU A 78 -23.40 15.84 9.35
N LYS A 79 -23.65 15.93 8.03
CA LYS A 79 -23.02 15.05 7.03
C LYS A 79 -21.51 15.24 6.96
N GLN A 80 -21.03 16.49 6.92
CA GLN A 80 -19.60 16.80 7.01
C GLN A 80 -18.98 16.22 8.28
N ARG A 81 -19.68 16.33 9.43
CA ARG A 81 -19.20 15.78 10.69
C ARG A 81 -19.18 14.24 10.70
N ILE A 82 -20.14 13.58 10.06
CA ILE A 82 -20.11 12.13 9.85
C ILE A 82 -18.91 11.74 8.96
N ILE A 83 -18.70 12.44 7.84
CA ILE A 83 -17.53 12.23 6.98
C ILE A 83 -16.22 12.44 7.75
N SER A 84 -16.14 13.42 8.64
CA SER A 84 -14.94 13.67 9.46
C SER A 84 -14.62 12.58 10.50
N PHE A 85 -15.50 11.60 10.69
CA PHE A 85 -15.24 10.41 11.52
C PHE A 85 -14.93 9.15 10.69
N LEU A 86 -14.95 9.25 9.35
CA LEU A 86 -14.57 8.16 8.46
C LEU A 86 -13.10 8.31 8.06
N PRO A 87 -12.30 7.22 8.03
CA PRO A 87 -10.99 7.26 7.40
C PRO A 87 -11.14 7.56 5.90
N LEU A 88 -10.08 8.12 5.30
CA LEU A 88 -10.16 8.75 3.98
C LEU A 88 -10.73 7.83 2.88
N LYS A 89 -10.43 6.53 2.93
CA LYS A 89 -10.86 5.54 1.93
C LYS A 89 -12.37 5.26 2.00
N GLU A 90 -12.89 5.06 3.19
CA GLU A 90 -14.32 4.83 3.48
C GLU A 90 -15.12 6.10 3.18
N ALA A 91 -14.55 7.25 3.53
CA ALA A 91 -15.11 8.56 3.26
C ALA A 91 -15.28 8.81 1.75
N VAL A 92 -14.25 8.53 0.93
CA VAL A 92 -14.33 8.57 -0.54
C VAL A 92 -15.35 7.54 -1.05
N SER A 93 -15.41 6.35 -0.47
CA SER A 93 -16.35 5.30 -0.88
C SER A 93 -17.80 5.72 -0.67
N ALA A 94 -18.10 6.47 0.41
CA ALA A 94 -19.43 7.03 0.66
C ALA A 94 -19.90 7.99 -0.45
N SER A 95 -18.99 8.63 -1.19
CA SER A 95 -19.33 9.49 -2.33
C SER A 95 -20.02 8.75 -3.48
N VAL A 96 -19.88 7.41 -3.55
CA VAL A 96 -20.51 6.56 -4.57
C VAL A 96 -21.97 6.24 -4.21
N LEU A 97 -22.33 6.32 -2.92
CA LEU A 97 -23.64 5.88 -2.41
C LEU A 97 -24.79 6.84 -2.77
N SER A 98 -24.51 8.13 -2.97
CA SER A 98 -25.53 9.14 -3.25
C SER A 98 -24.91 10.43 -3.81
N THR A 99 -25.64 11.13 -4.68
CA THR A 99 -25.23 12.43 -5.27
C THR A 99 -25.01 13.51 -4.21
N HIS A 100 -25.74 13.48 -3.10
CA HIS A 100 -25.56 14.40 -1.97
C HIS A 100 -24.25 14.12 -1.23
N TRP A 101 -23.86 12.85 -1.12
CA TRP A 101 -22.57 12.47 -0.54
C TRP A 101 -21.46 12.84 -1.52
N LYS A 102 -21.64 12.60 -2.81
CA LYS A 102 -20.72 13.08 -3.86
C LYS A 102 -20.51 14.60 -3.85
N SER A 103 -21.53 15.41 -3.56
CA SER A 103 -21.36 16.87 -3.52
C SER A 103 -20.43 17.35 -2.40
N LEU A 104 -20.34 16.61 -1.29
CA LEU A 104 -19.38 16.87 -0.20
C LEU A 104 -17.91 16.65 -0.62
N TRP A 105 -17.68 15.99 -1.76
CA TRP A 105 -16.37 15.73 -2.36
C TRP A 105 -16.07 16.60 -3.59
N SER A 106 -16.90 17.60 -3.88
CA SER A 106 -16.66 18.52 -5.00
C SER A 106 -15.35 19.26 -4.77
N PRO A 107 -14.33 19.11 -5.64
CA PRO A 107 -13.01 19.66 -5.36
C PRO A 107 -13.01 21.18 -5.47
N ILE A 108 -12.43 21.86 -4.49
CA ILE A 108 -12.18 23.30 -4.57
C ILE A 108 -11.12 23.53 -5.67
N GLN A 109 -11.46 24.32 -6.68
CA GLN A 109 -10.59 24.56 -7.84
C GLN A 109 -9.80 25.85 -7.66
N VAL A 110 -8.48 25.77 -7.85
CA VAL A 110 -7.55 26.92 -7.83
C VAL A 110 -6.66 26.81 -9.07
N SER A 111 -6.41 27.93 -9.74
CA SER A 111 -5.47 27.97 -10.87
C SER A 111 -4.28 28.85 -10.52
N LEU A 112 -3.07 28.34 -10.74
CA LEU A 112 -1.80 29.04 -10.49
C LEU A 112 -0.93 29.00 -11.76
N ASN A 113 -0.03 29.96 -11.91
CA ASN A 113 1.02 29.88 -12.92
C ASN A 113 2.27 29.27 -12.30
N PHE A 114 2.84 28.26 -12.95
CA PHE A 114 3.95 27.49 -12.43
C PHE A 114 5.13 27.56 -13.39
N ASP A 115 6.23 28.14 -12.94
CA ASP A 115 7.53 28.05 -13.60
C ASP A 115 8.29 26.84 -13.02
N PRO A 116 8.57 25.79 -13.81
CA PRO A 116 9.35 24.62 -13.38
C PRO A 116 10.86 24.89 -13.33
N ASN A 117 11.33 26.05 -13.81
CA ASN A 117 12.76 26.37 -13.85
C ASN A 117 13.29 26.66 -12.43
N PRO A 118 14.26 25.88 -11.90
CA PRO A 118 14.78 26.07 -10.54
C PRO A 118 15.45 27.44 -10.31
N VAL A 119 15.84 28.16 -11.36
CA VAL A 119 16.46 29.50 -11.26
C VAL A 119 15.43 30.60 -10.94
N ASN A 120 14.16 30.41 -11.30
CA ASN A 120 13.08 31.39 -11.10
C ASN A 120 12.12 31.00 -9.95
N HIS A 121 12.42 29.91 -9.24
CA HIS A 121 11.43 29.16 -8.46
C HIS A 121 10.94 29.86 -7.17
N GLU A 122 11.61 30.92 -6.72
CA GLU A 122 11.25 31.63 -5.48
C GLU A 122 9.83 32.19 -5.49
N GLY A 123 9.27 32.52 -6.66
CA GLY A 123 7.89 33.02 -6.78
C GLY A 123 6.83 31.91 -6.78
N SER A 124 6.96 30.93 -7.68
CA SER A 124 5.96 29.88 -7.89
C SER A 124 5.82 28.93 -6.68
N GLY A 125 6.95 28.61 -6.04
CA GLY A 125 6.97 27.85 -4.79
C GLY A 125 6.29 28.58 -3.64
N GLN A 126 6.48 29.88 -3.51
CA GLN A 126 5.82 30.67 -2.45
C GLN A 126 4.30 30.73 -2.64
N GLU A 127 3.80 30.94 -3.87
CA GLU A 127 2.36 30.91 -4.14
C GLU A 127 1.76 29.53 -3.85
N PHE A 128 2.44 28.45 -4.26
CA PHE A 128 2.03 27.09 -3.94
C PHE A 128 1.96 26.84 -2.43
N ASN A 129 3.01 27.18 -1.68
CA ASN A 129 3.04 27.01 -0.24
C ASN A 129 2.02 27.89 0.49
N GLN A 130 1.69 29.08 -0.02
CA GLN A 130 0.62 29.91 0.52
C GLN A 130 -0.76 29.28 0.32
N VAL A 131 -1.10 28.84 -0.90
CA VAL A 131 -2.37 28.16 -1.18
C VAL A 131 -2.50 26.89 -0.35
N MET A 132 -1.46 26.04 -0.35
CA MET A 132 -1.47 24.83 0.48
C MET A 132 -1.54 25.17 1.98
N GLY A 133 -0.82 26.21 2.44
CA GLY A 133 -0.93 26.70 3.81
C GLY A 133 -2.36 27.08 4.19
N MET A 134 -3.11 27.72 3.28
CA MET A 134 -4.54 28.00 3.47
C MET A 134 -5.38 26.72 3.60
N CYS A 135 -5.13 25.70 2.77
CA CYS A 135 -5.80 24.40 2.80
C CYS A 135 -5.54 23.62 4.11
N MET A 136 -4.32 23.72 4.66
CA MET A 136 -3.85 22.87 5.76
C MET A 136 -4.09 23.46 7.17
N ARG A 137 -4.71 24.64 7.29
CA ARG A 137 -4.93 25.34 8.59
C ARG A 137 -5.74 24.56 9.62
N SER A 138 -6.54 23.58 9.21
CA SER A 138 -7.33 22.73 10.10
C SER A 138 -7.53 21.35 9.49
N TYR A 139 -7.46 20.31 10.32
CA TYR A 139 -7.79 18.92 9.96
C TYR A 139 -9.15 18.47 10.51
N ALA A 140 -9.99 19.40 11.00
CA ALA A 140 -11.33 19.09 11.52
C ALA A 140 -12.34 18.68 10.42
N CYS A 141 -11.97 18.86 9.16
CA CYS A 141 -12.79 18.61 7.98
C CYS A 141 -11.95 17.85 6.94
N LEU A 142 -12.60 16.92 6.25
CA LEU A 142 -12.05 16.25 5.09
C LEU A 142 -12.32 17.12 3.86
N GLU A 143 -11.27 17.45 3.11
CA GLU A 143 -11.35 18.33 1.95
C GLU A 143 -10.61 17.77 0.75
N GLN A 144 -11.13 18.06 -0.44
CA GLN A 144 -10.46 17.79 -1.70
C GLN A 144 -10.29 19.09 -2.50
N TRP A 145 -9.10 19.26 -3.03
CA TRP A 145 -8.66 20.42 -3.77
C TRP A 145 -8.10 19.97 -5.13
N LYS A 146 -8.34 20.75 -6.17
CA LYS A 146 -7.81 20.54 -7.52
C LYS A 146 -7.11 21.82 -7.96
N LEU A 147 -5.79 21.80 -7.88
CA LEU A 147 -4.92 22.88 -8.32
C LEU A 147 -4.55 22.65 -9.79
N CYS A 148 -4.88 23.61 -10.65
CA CYS A 148 -4.47 23.64 -12.05
C CYS A 148 -3.23 24.53 -12.17
N LEU A 149 -2.06 23.91 -12.31
CA LEU A 149 -0.77 24.58 -12.45
C LEU A 149 -0.47 24.76 -13.95
N ASN A 150 -0.64 25.97 -14.45
CA ASN A 150 -0.34 26.32 -15.82
C ASN A 150 1.17 26.49 -15.98
N VAL A 151 1.82 25.58 -16.72
CA VAL A 151 3.26 25.67 -16.97
C VAL A 151 3.53 26.89 -17.86
N VAL A 152 4.43 27.77 -17.44
CA VAL A 152 4.87 28.94 -18.22
C VAL A 152 5.60 28.47 -19.48
N ASP A 153 5.34 29.13 -20.62
CA ASP A 153 5.94 28.86 -21.95
C ASP A 153 5.82 27.41 -22.52
N SER A 154 5.12 26.51 -21.84
CA SER A 154 4.80 25.15 -22.33
C SER A 154 3.34 25.03 -22.79
N ASN A 155 3.08 24.06 -23.67
CA ASN A 155 1.71 23.59 -23.99
C ASN A 155 1.20 22.54 -22.99
N GLU A 156 1.77 22.48 -21.79
CA GLU A 156 1.41 21.54 -20.72
C GLU A 156 0.73 22.26 -19.54
N ALA A 157 -0.21 21.58 -18.91
CA ALA A 157 -0.84 21.97 -17.67
C ALA A 157 -0.79 20.80 -16.71
N LEU A 158 -0.26 21.03 -15.52
CA LEU A 158 -0.19 20.05 -14.45
C LEU A 158 -1.44 20.19 -13.59
N ILE A 159 -2.14 19.09 -13.36
CA ILE A 159 -3.24 19.05 -12.40
C ILE A 159 -2.71 18.37 -11.15
N LEU A 160 -2.67 19.10 -10.04
CA LEU A 160 -2.47 18.52 -8.71
C LEU A 160 -3.82 18.34 -8.03
N LYS A 161 -4.12 17.11 -7.65
CA LYS A 161 -5.24 16.77 -6.77
C LYS A 161 -4.71 16.58 -5.36
N ALA A 162 -5.02 17.52 -4.46
CA ALA A 162 -4.70 17.41 -3.05
C ALA A 162 -5.93 16.94 -2.28
N THR A 163 -5.80 15.89 -1.47
CA THR A 163 -6.87 15.42 -0.58
C THR A 163 -6.36 15.37 0.85
N LYS A 164 -7.02 16.08 1.76
CA LYS A 164 -6.68 16.22 3.17
C LYS A 164 -7.59 15.31 4.00
N GLY A 165 -7.02 14.34 4.71
CA GLY A 165 -7.70 13.49 5.68
C GLY A 165 -7.65 14.08 7.10
N VAL A 166 -8.55 13.62 7.97
CA VAL A 166 -8.70 14.16 9.34
C VAL A 166 -7.54 13.78 10.28
N ASP A 167 -6.88 12.64 10.05
CA ASP A 167 -5.76 12.14 10.86
C ASP A 167 -4.39 12.74 10.48
N ARG A 168 -4.40 13.99 10.00
CA ARG A 168 -3.23 14.69 9.44
C ARG A 168 -2.63 13.96 8.22
N GLU A 169 -3.52 13.41 7.41
CA GLU A 169 -3.20 12.78 6.13
C GLU A 169 -3.22 13.81 5.00
N LEU A 170 -2.26 13.72 4.09
CA LEU A 170 -2.23 14.48 2.85
C LEU A 170 -1.87 13.54 1.69
N HIS A 171 -2.79 13.43 0.73
CA HIS A 171 -2.56 12.73 -0.53
C HIS A 171 -2.47 13.75 -1.67
N LEU A 172 -1.31 13.81 -2.32
CA LEU A 172 -1.03 14.64 -3.49
C LEU A 172 -0.88 13.72 -4.72
N GLU A 173 -1.80 13.84 -5.67
CA GLU A 173 -1.77 13.09 -6.93
C GLU A 173 -1.60 14.05 -8.11
N PHE A 174 -0.53 13.85 -8.88
CA PHE A 174 -0.15 14.72 -9.99
C PHE A 174 -0.57 14.10 -11.33
N PHE A 175 -1.04 14.93 -12.26
CA PHE A 175 -1.42 14.53 -13.61
C PHE A 175 -0.85 15.51 -14.63
N GLU A 176 -0.11 15.00 -15.62
CA GLU A 176 0.25 15.78 -16.80
C GLU A 176 -0.91 15.82 -17.79
N THR A 177 -1.25 17.01 -18.26
CA THR A 177 -2.22 17.21 -19.33
C THR A 177 -1.64 18.15 -20.37
N LYS A 178 -1.95 17.92 -21.65
CA LYS A 178 -1.73 18.95 -22.67
C LYS A 178 -2.74 20.07 -22.41
N LYS A 179 -2.32 21.34 -22.55
CA LYS A 179 -3.21 22.50 -22.63
C LYS A 179 -4.17 22.26 -23.78
N VAL A 180 -5.36 21.75 -23.44
CA VAL A 180 -6.44 21.66 -24.39
C VAL A 180 -6.93 23.08 -24.60
N SER A 181 -6.71 23.62 -25.80
CA SER A 181 -7.36 24.85 -26.28
C SER A 181 -8.86 24.61 -26.46
N ARG A 182 -9.55 24.35 -25.35
CA ARG A 182 -10.99 24.47 -25.21
C ARG A 182 -11.21 25.64 -24.28
N ASP A 183 -11.92 26.64 -24.79
CA ASP A 183 -12.56 27.62 -23.95
C ASP A 183 -13.29 26.88 -22.83
N PHE A 184 -12.82 27.04 -21.59
CA PHE A 184 -13.67 26.82 -20.44
C PHE A 184 -14.72 27.93 -20.48
N LYS A 185 -15.75 27.73 -21.32
CA LYS A 185 -17.07 28.28 -21.06
C LYS A 185 -17.49 27.67 -19.73
N SER A 186 -17.19 28.42 -18.67
CA SER A 186 -17.78 28.23 -17.37
C SER A 186 -19.29 28.19 -17.52
N GLU A 187 -19.90 27.05 -17.23
CA GLU A 187 -21.23 27.10 -16.62
C GLU A 187 -20.99 27.53 -15.17
N PRO A 188 -21.43 28.73 -14.75
CA PRO A 188 -21.29 29.15 -13.37
C PRO A 188 -22.36 28.45 -12.53
N THR A 189 -22.12 27.19 -12.16
CA THR A 189 -22.83 26.60 -11.02
C THR A 189 -22.35 27.33 -9.76
N SER A 190 -23.26 28.11 -9.17
CA SER A 190 -22.99 29.17 -8.22
C SER A 190 -22.34 28.74 -6.89
N THR A 191 -21.02 28.51 -6.91
CA THR A 191 -20.11 28.69 -5.76
C THR A 191 -18.66 28.81 -6.26
N SER A 192 -18.39 29.72 -7.20
CA SER A 192 -17.01 30.16 -7.46
C SER A 192 -16.56 31.06 -6.31
N ALA A 193 -16.19 30.43 -5.18
CA ALA A 193 -15.35 31.06 -4.16
C ALA A 193 -13.96 31.26 -4.76
N CYS A 194 -13.85 32.24 -5.66
CA CYS A 194 -12.59 32.73 -6.16
C CYS A 194 -11.89 33.37 -4.96
N LEU A 195 -11.02 32.60 -4.30
CA LEU A 195 -10.18 33.09 -3.22
C LEU A 195 -9.18 34.06 -3.84
N CYS A 196 -9.59 35.32 -3.99
CA CYS A 196 -8.73 36.41 -4.40
C CYS A 196 -7.55 36.45 -3.43
N LEU A 197 -6.36 36.09 -3.92
CA LEU A 197 -5.08 36.07 -3.19
C LEU A 197 -4.58 37.50 -2.91
N HIS A 198 -5.41 38.30 -2.26
CA HIS A 198 -5.14 39.71 -1.97
C HIS A 198 -5.25 39.97 -0.47
N SER A 199 -4.19 40.59 0.06
CA SER A 199 -3.98 41.07 1.43
C SER A 199 -3.48 40.07 2.48
N HIS A 200 -2.47 40.54 3.22
CA HIS A 200 -1.82 39.99 4.41
C HIS A 200 -0.83 38.83 4.21
N HIS A 201 0.46 39.19 4.21
CA HIS A 201 1.61 38.31 4.42
C HIS A 201 1.36 37.30 5.55
N PRO A 202 1.35 35.99 5.25
CA PRO A 202 1.63 34.95 6.23
C PRO A 202 3.12 34.64 6.16
N THR A 203 3.93 35.26 7.02
CA THR A 203 5.38 34.99 7.16
C THR A 203 5.68 33.67 7.89
N GLN A 204 4.76 32.70 7.84
CA GLN A 204 4.92 31.37 8.42
C GLN A 204 4.82 30.32 7.31
N THR A 205 5.98 29.72 7.02
CA THR A 205 6.26 28.72 5.98
C THR A 205 5.77 27.31 6.33
N ASP A 206 5.13 27.15 7.47
CA ASP A 206 4.86 25.85 8.13
C ASP A 206 3.61 25.14 7.56
N SER A 207 3.31 25.34 6.27
CA SER A 207 2.10 24.86 5.58
C SER A 207 1.87 23.35 5.70
N PHE A 208 2.94 22.57 5.93
CA PHE A 208 2.88 21.12 6.08
C PHE A 208 3.34 20.62 7.47
N ALA A 209 3.64 21.50 8.42
CA ALA A 209 4.23 21.12 9.71
C ALA A 209 3.33 20.23 10.59
N GLY A 210 2.03 20.18 10.28
CA GLY A 210 1.07 19.28 10.92
C GLY A 210 0.98 17.86 10.32
N VAL A 211 1.48 17.63 9.09
CA VAL A 211 1.28 16.41 8.31
C VAL A 211 2.01 15.23 8.94
N LYS A 212 1.28 14.13 9.18
CA LYS A 212 1.82 12.87 9.70
C LYS A 212 1.88 11.77 8.66
N LEU A 213 0.95 11.76 7.71
CA LEU A 213 0.87 10.76 6.65
C LEU A 213 0.88 11.47 5.31
N LEU A 214 1.94 11.30 4.53
CA LEU A 214 2.09 11.89 3.20
C LEU A 214 2.07 10.79 2.15
N HIS A 215 1.13 10.87 1.21
CA HIS A 215 1.11 10.04 0.00
C HIS A 215 1.34 10.93 -1.21
N LEU A 216 2.46 10.74 -1.91
CA LEU A 216 2.74 11.37 -3.19
C LEU A 216 2.53 10.34 -4.31
N ARG A 217 1.76 10.70 -5.33
CA ARG A 217 1.43 9.83 -6.44
C ARG A 217 1.67 10.49 -7.79
N SER A 218 2.33 9.78 -8.71
CA SER A 218 2.59 10.22 -10.08
C SER A 218 3.45 11.49 -10.20
N VAL A 219 4.36 11.74 -9.26
CA VAL A 219 5.32 12.86 -9.32
C VAL A 219 6.18 12.73 -10.58
N THR A 220 6.23 13.78 -11.39
CA THR A 220 7.05 13.87 -12.62
C THR A 220 8.17 14.90 -12.48
N ASN A 221 9.11 14.92 -13.44
CA ASN A 221 10.27 15.84 -13.41
C ASN A 221 9.87 17.31 -13.27
N LEU A 222 8.76 17.72 -13.87
CA LEU A 222 8.23 19.09 -13.76
C LEU A 222 7.79 19.44 -12.33
N THR A 223 7.35 18.44 -11.56
CA THR A 223 6.81 18.61 -10.19
C THR A 223 7.82 18.32 -9.07
N LYS A 224 9.04 17.88 -9.42
CA LYS A 224 10.10 17.51 -8.47
C LYS A 224 10.41 18.63 -7.48
N THR A 225 10.43 19.88 -7.94
CA THR A 225 10.72 21.06 -7.12
C THR A 225 9.65 21.32 -6.06
N LEU A 226 8.37 21.24 -6.41
CA LEU A 226 7.24 21.35 -5.47
C LEU A 226 7.30 20.25 -4.39
N VAL A 227 7.72 19.05 -4.76
CA VAL A 227 7.87 17.92 -3.81
C VAL A 227 9.00 18.17 -2.81
N SER A 228 10.11 18.79 -3.22
CA SER A 228 11.17 19.22 -2.30
C SER A 228 10.66 20.19 -1.23
N GLU A 229 9.78 21.13 -1.59
CA GLU A 229 9.15 22.08 -0.66
C GLU A 229 8.15 21.40 0.30
N VAL A 230 7.40 20.41 -0.19
CA VAL A 230 6.54 19.59 0.68
C VAL A 230 7.41 18.86 1.72
N PHE A 231 8.53 18.27 1.31
CA PHE A 231 9.43 17.57 2.24
C PHE A 231 10.12 18.50 3.24
N SER A 232 10.59 19.68 2.82
CA SER A 232 11.27 20.62 3.73
C SER A 232 10.38 21.10 4.87
N ASN A 233 9.06 21.13 4.64
CA ASN A 233 8.06 21.66 5.56
C ASN A 233 7.32 20.56 6.38
N CYS A 234 7.64 19.27 6.18
CA CYS A 234 7.01 18.12 6.85
C CYS A 234 7.82 17.62 8.06
N HIS A 235 7.79 18.32 9.20
CA HIS A 235 8.64 17.97 10.36
C HIS A 235 8.17 16.77 11.21
N VAL A 236 6.87 16.45 11.22
CA VAL A 236 6.27 15.40 12.08
C VAL A 236 5.84 14.13 11.33
N LEU A 237 6.42 13.90 10.16
CA LEU A 237 6.05 12.83 9.23
C LEU A 237 6.28 11.43 9.83
N GLU A 238 5.20 10.70 10.12
CA GLU A 238 5.23 9.33 10.64
C GLU A 238 5.12 8.27 9.53
N SER A 239 4.49 8.59 8.40
CA SER A 239 4.30 7.67 7.27
C SER A 239 4.51 8.39 5.93
N LEU A 240 5.38 7.86 5.08
CA LEU A 240 5.60 8.34 3.72
C LEU A 240 5.24 7.23 2.72
N LYS A 241 4.41 7.54 1.73
CA LYS A 241 4.15 6.68 0.57
C LYS A 241 4.47 7.42 -0.72
N LEU A 242 5.29 6.81 -1.57
CA LEU A 242 5.57 7.24 -2.94
C LEU A 242 5.01 6.18 -3.89
N GLU A 243 4.17 6.58 -4.85
CA GLU A 243 3.58 5.67 -5.83
C GLU A 243 3.72 6.26 -7.24
N LYS A 244 4.35 5.53 -8.18
CA LYS A 244 4.49 5.94 -9.60
C LYS A 244 5.25 7.26 -9.81
N CYS A 245 6.12 7.62 -8.87
CA CYS A 245 6.90 8.87 -8.90
C CYS A 245 8.10 8.75 -9.85
N THR A 246 7.87 8.83 -11.17
CA THR A 246 8.93 8.76 -12.20
C THR A 246 9.84 9.98 -12.23
N GLY A 247 9.45 11.11 -11.63
CA GLY A 247 10.28 12.30 -11.49
C GLY A 247 11.31 12.25 -10.36
N LEU A 248 11.36 11.16 -9.60
CA LEU A 248 12.27 10.98 -8.47
C LEU A 248 13.33 9.91 -8.82
N ASP A 249 14.58 10.36 -8.88
CA ASP A 249 15.79 9.56 -9.11
C ASP A 249 16.42 9.06 -7.81
N SER A 250 16.22 9.83 -6.73
CA SER A 250 16.86 9.63 -5.44
C SER A 250 15.92 10.04 -4.30
N LEU A 251 16.05 9.35 -3.17
CA LEU A 251 15.34 9.62 -1.94
C LEU A 251 16.34 9.60 -0.76
N ASP A 252 16.64 10.77 -0.20
CA ASP A 252 17.37 10.90 1.06
C ASP A 252 16.41 11.38 2.16
N VAL A 253 16.20 10.56 3.19
CA VAL A 253 15.27 10.85 4.29
C VAL A 253 15.97 10.64 5.63
N LYS A 254 16.28 11.75 6.30
CA LYS A 254 16.89 11.78 7.63
C LYS A 254 15.92 12.39 8.64
N THR A 255 15.19 11.54 9.38
CA THR A 255 14.28 11.98 10.45
C THR A 255 13.99 10.86 11.43
N ASP A 256 13.82 11.19 12.72
CA ASP A 256 13.41 10.22 13.74
C ASP A 256 11.88 10.12 13.90
N SER A 257 11.07 10.95 13.22
CA SER A 257 9.61 10.83 13.26
C SER A 257 9.05 9.68 12.41
N LEU A 258 9.76 9.29 11.33
CA LEU A 258 9.27 8.32 10.36
C LEU A 258 9.19 6.90 10.93
N ARG A 259 8.06 6.24 10.70
CA ARG A 259 7.71 4.89 11.18
C ARG A 259 7.39 3.93 10.04
N SER A 260 6.85 4.42 8.93
CA SER A 260 6.59 3.63 7.73
C SER A 260 7.06 4.36 6.49
N LEU A 261 7.74 3.64 5.61
CA LEU A 261 8.02 4.08 4.24
C LEU A 261 7.53 3.04 3.25
N VAL A 262 6.77 3.48 2.26
CA VAL A 262 6.35 2.69 1.11
C VAL A 262 6.80 3.38 -0.18
N VAL A 263 7.53 2.69 -1.03
CA VAL A 263 7.88 3.11 -2.39
C VAL A 263 7.34 2.06 -3.35
N ALA A 264 6.57 2.48 -4.37
CA ALA A 264 5.91 1.58 -5.30
C ALA A 264 5.91 2.11 -6.73
N ASP A 265 6.31 1.29 -7.70
CA ASP A 265 6.28 1.57 -9.15
C ASP A 265 7.06 2.85 -9.56
N CYS A 266 8.05 3.28 -8.76
CA CYS A 266 8.87 4.47 -9.01
C CYS A 266 10.03 4.15 -9.97
N LEU A 267 9.75 4.01 -11.27
CA LEU A 267 10.66 3.43 -12.29
C LEU A 267 12.07 4.02 -12.35
N ASN A 268 12.27 5.30 -12.02
CA ASN A 268 13.56 5.98 -12.12
C ASN A 268 14.34 6.02 -10.79
N MET A 269 13.82 5.42 -9.71
CA MET A 269 14.40 5.47 -8.36
C MET A 269 15.69 4.64 -8.28
N ALA A 270 16.84 5.29 -8.50
CA ALA A 270 18.15 4.66 -8.52
C ALA A 270 18.80 4.55 -7.12
N ALA A 271 18.49 5.48 -6.20
CA ALA A 271 19.10 5.53 -4.88
C ALA A 271 18.11 5.87 -3.75
N ILE A 272 18.14 5.07 -2.68
CA ILE A 272 17.37 5.28 -1.45
C ILE A 272 18.32 5.26 -0.25
N THR A 273 18.45 6.39 0.43
CA THR A 273 19.18 6.53 1.70
C THR A 273 18.21 6.96 2.80
N ILE A 274 18.09 6.17 3.86
CA ILE A 274 17.17 6.47 4.97
C ILE A 274 17.94 6.39 6.28
N SER A 275 17.79 7.42 7.12
CA SER A 275 18.37 7.50 8.46
C SER A 275 17.26 7.83 9.46
N ALA A 276 16.60 6.80 10.00
CA ALA A 276 15.40 6.97 10.84
C ALA A 276 15.33 5.95 12.00
N GLN A 277 15.46 6.40 13.25
CA GLN A 277 15.53 5.49 14.40
C GLN A 277 14.24 4.72 14.68
N ASN A 278 13.10 5.35 14.41
CA ASN A 278 11.77 4.82 14.73
C ASN A 278 11.08 4.13 13.53
N LEU A 279 11.78 3.95 12.40
CA LEU A 279 11.29 3.23 11.24
C LEU A 279 10.97 1.78 11.62
N LYS A 280 9.74 1.33 11.38
CA LYS A 280 9.23 -0.01 11.70
C LYS A 280 9.01 -0.86 10.46
N SER A 281 8.54 -0.24 9.39
CA SER A 281 8.26 -0.90 8.10
C SER A 281 8.93 -0.16 6.95
N PHE A 282 9.62 -0.91 6.09
CA PHE A 282 10.16 -0.42 4.82
C PHE A 282 9.68 -1.31 3.69
N TRP A 283 8.80 -0.79 2.84
CA TRP A 283 8.24 -1.52 1.71
C TRP A 283 8.68 -0.89 0.40
N PHE A 284 9.28 -1.70 -0.47
CA PHE A 284 9.70 -1.33 -1.80
C PHE A 284 9.08 -2.28 -2.84
N HIS A 285 8.44 -1.71 -3.85
CA HIS A 285 7.84 -2.44 -4.97
C HIS A 285 8.32 -1.81 -6.28
N GLY A 286 8.89 -2.59 -7.18
CA GLY A 286 9.33 -2.10 -8.49
C GLY A 286 10.57 -2.80 -9.02
N ALA A 287 11.45 -2.05 -9.68
CA ALA A 287 12.79 -2.49 -10.06
C ALA A 287 13.81 -2.18 -8.96
N LEU A 288 14.78 -3.08 -8.73
CA LEU A 288 15.79 -2.94 -7.67
C LEU A 288 16.69 -1.70 -7.91
N PRO A 289 16.69 -0.69 -7.00
CA PRO A 289 17.63 0.42 -7.03
C PRO A 289 19.06 -0.07 -6.86
N GLN A 290 20.02 0.65 -7.46
CA GLN A 290 21.46 0.38 -7.28
C GLN A 290 21.87 0.55 -5.81
N ILE A 291 21.36 1.60 -5.17
CA ILE A 291 21.69 1.92 -3.78
C ILE A 291 20.43 1.85 -2.93
N ILE A 292 20.35 0.90 -1.99
CA ILE A 292 19.47 0.99 -0.82
C ILE A 292 20.36 0.98 0.42
N THR A 293 20.27 2.01 1.26
CA THR A 293 21.05 2.12 2.49
C THR A 293 20.17 2.57 3.65
N LEU A 294 19.95 1.68 4.63
CA LEU A 294 19.27 2.02 5.87
C LEU A 294 20.28 2.24 7.00
N LYS A 295 20.22 3.41 7.64
CA LYS A 295 21.11 3.81 8.74
C LYS A 295 20.31 4.05 10.01
N ASN A 296 20.86 3.63 11.15
CA ASN A 296 20.26 3.80 12.48
C ASN A 296 18.82 3.22 12.65
N THR A 297 18.36 2.34 11.76
CA THR A 297 16.99 1.78 11.74
C THR A 297 16.74 0.71 12.82
N ARG A 298 17.01 1.04 14.09
CA ARG A 298 16.98 0.12 15.25
C ARG A 298 15.61 -0.49 15.54
N SER A 299 14.54 0.15 15.05
CA SER A 299 13.16 -0.26 15.28
C SER A 299 12.54 -1.04 14.11
N LEU A 300 13.33 -1.36 13.07
CA LEU A 300 12.83 -1.99 11.84
C LEU A 300 12.43 -3.45 12.11
N VAL A 301 11.16 -3.75 11.87
CA VAL A 301 10.54 -5.05 12.14
C VAL A 301 10.18 -5.76 10.84
N ASP A 302 9.72 -5.01 9.83
CA ASP A 302 9.13 -5.54 8.61
C ASP A 302 9.75 -4.90 7.36
N VAL A 303 10.19 -5.73 6.43
CA VAL A 303 10.80 -5.31 5.16
C VAL A 303 10.13 -6.05 4.01
N VAL A 304 9.67 -5.30 3.00
CA VAL A 304 9.12 -5.86 1.77
C VAL A 304 9.96 -5.41 0.58
N LEU A 305 10.53 -6.36 -0.15
CA LEU A 305 11.27 -6.17 -1.39
C LEU A 305 10.54 -6.93 -2.51
N ASN A 306 9.42 -6.38 -2.98
CA ASN A 306 8.66 -6.93 -4.09
C ASN A 306 9.22 -6.39 -5.41
N LEU A 307 10.30 -7.03 -5.86
CA LEU A 307 11.11 -6.63 -7.01
C LEU A 307 10.57 -7.23 -8.32
N LYS A 308 9.26 -7.16 -8.53
CA LYS A 308 8.53 -7.72 -9.68
C LYS A 308 9.00 -7.22 -11.06
N ASP A 309 9.67 -6.08 -11.12
CA ASP A 309 10.19 -5.51 -12.38
C ASP A 309 11.67 -5.86 -12.59
N GLY A 310 12.27 -6.63 -11.68
CA GLY A 310 13.64 -7.11 -11.79
C GLY A 310 14.69 -6.07 -11.42
N PRO A 311 15.91 -6.15 -11.98
CA PRO A 311 16.97 -5.20 -11.73
C PRO A 311 16.88 -3.96 -12.65
N ILE A 312 17.27 -2.77 -12.17
CA ILE A 312 17.45 -1.60 -13.07
C ILE A 312 18.65 -1.80 -14.01
N THR A 313 19.71 -2.45 -13.53
CA THR A 313 20.93 -2.77 -14.29
C THR A 313 21.28 -4.25 -14.16
N ASN A 314 21.67 -4.90 -15.26
CA ASN A 314 22.06 -6.32 -15.26
C ASN A 314 23.44 -6.59 -14.61
N GLU A 315 24.16 -5.55 -14.25
CA GLU A 315 25.45 -5.61 -13.56
C GLU A 315 25.24 -5.24 -12.09
N PHE A 316 25.77 -6.07 -11.18
CA PHE A 316 25.65 -5.94 -9.73
C PHE A 316 26.99 -6.07 -9.04
N ASP A 317 27.25 -5.19 -8.07
CA ASP A 317 28.29 -5.43 -7.07
C ASP A 317 27.71 -6.29 -5.92
N CYS A 318 28.50 -7.26 -5.47
CA CYS A 318 28.17 -8.05 -4.29
C CYS A 318 28.19 -7.19 -3.02
N GLU A 319 29.02 -6.14 -2.96
CA GLU A 319 29.10 -5.24 -1.80
C GLU A 319 27.80 -4.44 -1.58
N GLU A 320 27.14 -4.01 -2.66
CA GLU A 320 25.87 -3.28 -2.61
C GLU A 320 24.75 -4.17 -2.05
N ILE A 321 24.58 -5.37 -2.61
CA ILE A 321 23.56 -6.32 -2.16
C ILE A 321 23.85 -6.83 -0.73
N LEU A 322 25.12 -6.93 -0.33
CA LEU A 322 25.50 -7.23 1.05
C LEU A 322 25.12 -6.11 2.02
N SER A 323 25.36 -4.85 1.66
CA SER A 323 24.92 -3.68 2.44
C SER A 323 23.41 -3.72 2.69
N ILE A 324 22.64 -4.11 1.66
CA ILE A 324 21.19 -4.30 1.74
C ILE A 324 20.84 -5.44 2.71
N LEU A 325 21.44 -6.63 2.59
CA LEU A 325 21.19 -7.74 3.52
C LEU A 325 21.57 -7.43 4.98
N PHE A 326 22.73 -6.82 5.21
CA PHE A 326 23.16 -6.43 6.55
C PHE A 326 22.25 -5.38 7.19
N SER A 327 21.66 -4.48 6.38
CA SER A 327 20.64 -3.53 6.83
C SER A 327 19.38 -4.19 7.40
N PHE A 328 19.10 -5.45 7.03
CA PHE A 328 17.91 -6.19 7.45
C PHE A 328 18.20 -7.35 8.42
N LYS A 329 19.44 -7.50 8.92
CA LYS A 329 19.85 -8.67 9.75
C LYS A 329 18.99 -8.90 11.01
N ASP A 330 18.40 -7.83 11.55
CA ASP A 330 17.64 -7.81 12.80
C ASP A 330 16.11 -7.71 12.65
N VAL A 331 15.57 -7.81 11.42
CA VAL A 331 14.11 -7.74 11.18
C VAL A 331 13.38 -9.02 11.61
N GLU A 332 12.08 -8.92 11.88
CA GLU A 332 11.25 -10.07 12.24
C GLU A 332 10.44 -10.63 11.05
N ALA A 333 10.15 -9.80 10.06
CA ALA A 333 9.48 -10.16 8.82
C ALA A 333 10.26 -9.66 7.59
N LEU A 334 10.40 -10.54 6.60
CA LEU A 334 11.01 -10.23 5.30
C LEU A 334 10.13 -10.79 4.18
N THR A 335 9.76 -9.95 3.22
CA THR A 335 9.22 -10.36 1.93
C THR A 335 10.28 -10.10 0.86
N ILE A 336 10.59 -11.09 0.03
CA ILE A 336 11.65 -11.02 -0.99
C ILE A 336 11.24 -11.71 -2.29
N SER A 337 11.53 -11.08 -3.43
CA SER A 337 11.31 -11.70 -4.74
C SER A 337 12.29 -12.84 -5.03
N GLY A 338 11.79 -13.88 -5.68
CA GLY A 338 12.51 -15.14 -5.84
C GLY A 338 13.77 -15.06 -6.69
N TRP A 339 13.81 -14.20 -7.71
CA TRP A 339 15.03 -13.96 -8.49
C TRP A 339 16.17 -13.34 -7.67
N LEU A 340 15.87 -12.46 -6.69
CA LEU A 340 16.90 -11.88 -5.83
C LEU A 340 17.40 -12.93 -4.83
N LEU A 341 16.49 -13.76 -4.31
CA LEU A 341 16.88 -14.89 -3.47
C LEU A 341 17.75 -15.89 -4.25
N GLU A 342 17.38 -16.21 -5.49
CA GLU A 342 18.17 -17.05 -6.42
C GLU A 342 19.57 -16.47 -6.64
N TRP A 343 19.68 -15.17 -6.91
CA TRP A 343 20.95 -14.47 -7.08
C TRP A 343 21.80 -14.50 -5.80
N LEU A 344 21.22 -14.17 -4.64
CA LEU A 344 21.91 -14.22 -3.34
C LEU A 344 22.51 -15.59 -3.02
N CYS A 345 21.76 -16.64 -3.35
CA CYS A 345 22.20 -18.01 -3.15
C CYS A 345 23.25 -18.40 -4.18
N SER A 346 23.05 -18.07 -5.46
CA SER A 346 23.89 -18.46 -6.61
C SER A 346 25.18 -17.66 -6.78
N ALA A 347 25.26 -16.46 -6.18
CA ALA A 347 26.50 -15.71 -6.08
C ALA A 347 27.36 -16.16 -4.88
N GLY A 348 26.83 -17.01 -3.98
CA GLY A 348 27.54 -17.54 -2.81
C GLY A 348 27.52 -16.62 -1.57
N VAL A 349 26.73 -15.55 -1.61
CA VAL A 349 26.66 -14.46 -0.61
C VAL A 349 26.32 -14.97 0.80
N ILE A 350 25.57 -16.07 0.88
CA ILE A 350 25.06 -16.67 2.12
C ILE A 350 26.03 -17.74 2.69
N PHE A 351 27.07 -18.15 1.96
CA PHE A 351 27.96 -19.26 2.34
C PHE A 351 29.44 -18.89 2.52
N GLY A 352 30.11 -19.65 3.40
CA GLY A 352 31.55 -19.95 3.35
C GLY A 352 32.55 -18.82 3.67
N ARG A 353 32.17 -17.55 3.50
CA ARG A 353 33.06 -16.39 3.70
C ARG A 353 32.46 -15.22 4.48
N LEU A 354 31.14 -15.20 4.68
CA LEU A 354 30.44 -14.02 5.22
C LEU A 354 29.57 -14.30 6.47
N ASP A 355 29.43 -15.58 6.87
CA ASP A 355 28.71 -16.03 8.07
C ASP A 355 27.39 -15.28 8.34
N PHE A 356 26.59 -15.07 7.29
CA PHE A 356 25.36 -14.32 7.36
C PHE A 356 24.20 -15.19 7.90
N GLN A 357 23.56 -14.72 8.96
CA GLN A 357 22.33 -15.29 9.51
C GLN A 357 21.44 -14.15 10.01
N PHE A 358 20.13 -14.29 9.86
CA PHE A 358 19.16 -13.37 10.46
C PHE A 358 19.05 -13.64 11.97
N ASN A 359 19.17 -12.57 12.77
CA ASN A 359 19.15 -12.65 14.23
C ASN A 359 17.74 -12.86 14.80
N LYS A 360 16.69 -12.40 14.08
CA LYS A 360 15.31 -12.31 14.60
C LYS A 360 14.21 -12.69 13.61
N LEU A 361 14.54 -13.13 12.39
CA LEU A 361 13.56 -13.39 11.34
C LEU A 361 12.62 -14.54 11.72
N LYS A 362 11.34 -14.23 11.85
CA LYS A 362 10.25 -15.16 12.22
C LYS A 362 9.29 -15.42 11.06
N ALA A 363 9.14 -14.46 10.13
CA ALA A 363 8.28 -14.61 8.96
C ALA A 363 9.06 -14.33 7.68
N LEU A 364 9.05 -15.29 6.75
CA LEU A 364 9.61 -15.14 5.41
C LEU A 364 8.49 -15.31 4.38
N THR A 365 8.32 -14.31 3.53
CA THR A 365 7.48 -14.38 2.34
C THR A 365 8.37 -14.38 1.11
N TRP A 366 8.19 -15.38 0.25
CA TRP A 366 8.88 -15.50 -1.02
C TRP A 366 7.86 -15.32 -2.15
N ILE A 367 8.14 -14.44 -3.11
CA ILE A 367 7.21 -14.11 -4.21
C ILE A 367 7.90 -14.34 -5.56
N ASP A 368 7.32 -15.16 -6.44
CA ASP A 368 7.80 -15.31 -7.81
C ASP A 368 6.69 -15.73 -8.79
N SER A 369 7.01 -15.68 -10.08
CA SER A 369 6.21 -16.21 -11.20
C SER A 369 6.11 -17.74 -11.22
N LEU A 370 7.14 -18.45 -10.75
CA LEU A 370 7.25 -19.91 -10.80
C LEU A 370 8.32 -20.46 -9.86
N ILE A 371 8.22 -21.75 -9.53
CA ILE A 371 9.30 -22.53 -8.90
C ILE A 371 9.95 -23.42 -9.96
N ASN A 372 11.24 -23.19 -10.24
CA ASN A 372 12.10 -24.08 -11.01
C ASN A 372 13.12 -24.80 -10.08
N LYS A 373 14.02 -25.60 -10.64
CA LYS A 373 15.11 -26.26 -9.89
C LYS A 373 15.92 -25.26 -9.05
N ASP A 374 16.40 -24.20 -9.69
CA ASP A 374 17.41 -23.30 -9.12
C ASP A 374 16.80 -22.40 -8.03
N LYS A 375 15.55 -21.93 -8.20
CA LYS A 375 14.77 -21.20 -7.19
C LYS A 375 14.41 -22.06 -5.99
N ARG A 376 14.02 -23.33 -6.20
CA ARG A 376 13.79 -24.30 -5.11
C ARG A 376 15.06 -24.50 -4.29
N ASP A 377 16.18 -24.77 -4.97
CA ASP A 377 17.46 -25.07 -4.31
C ASP A 377 18.01 -23.84 -3.59
N SER A 378 17.83 -22.65 -4.18
CA SER A 378 18.14 -21.37 -3.54
C SER A 378 17.28 -21.12 -2.31
N LEU A 379 15.95 -21.37 -2.35
CA LEU A 379 15.09 -21.24 -1.16
C LEU A 379 15.52 -22.20 -0.04
N ALA A 380 15.80 -23.46 -0.37
CA ALA A 380 16.33 -24.44 0.57
C ALA A 380 17.67 -24.01 1.19
N CYS A 381 18.54 -23.37 0.40
CA CYS A 381 19.76 -22.71 0.87
C CYS A 381 19.46 -21.54 1.83
N PHE A 382 18.61 -20.59 1.43
CA PHE A 382 18.32 -19.37 2.19
C PHE A 382 17.74 -19.65 3.57
N LEU A 383 16.95 -20.73 3.70
CA LEU A 383 16.41 -21.18 4.98
C LEU A 383 17.49 -21.52 6.03
N ASN A 384 18.72 -21.88 5.61
CA ASN A 384 19.86 -22.05 6.53
C ASN A 384 20.26 -20.75 7.25
N ALA A 385 20.03 -19.58 6.64
CA ALA A 385 20.26 -18.27 7.25
C ALA A 385 19.13 -17.84 8.20
N CYS A 386 18.05 -18.63 8.34
CA CYS A 386 16.81 -18.26 9.02
C CYS A 386 16.52 -19.14 10.27
N PRO A 387 17.41 -19.21 11.28
CA PRO A 387 17.34 -20.21 12.35
C PRO A 387 16.10 -20.09 13.27
N LEU A 388 15.47 -18.92 13.35
CA LEU A 388 14.30 -18.64 14.19
C LEU A 388 12.96 -18.59 13.42
N LEU A 389 12.96 -19.00 12.14
CA LEU A 389 11.78 -18.89 11.27
C LEU A 389 10.58 -19.66 11.81
N GLU A 390 9.43 -18.99 11.93
CA GLU A 390 8.18 -19.54 12.45
C GLU A 390 7.07 -19.67 11.39
N LYS A 391 7.02 -18.76 10.40
CA LYS A 391 6.14 -18.80 9.24
C LYS A 391 6.94 -18.69 7.94
N LEU A 392 6.63 -19.58 6.99
CA LEU A 392 7.04 -19.49 5.60
C LEU A 392 5.79 -19.31 4.72
N LEU A 393 5.77 -18.26 3.91
CA LEU A 393 4.80 -18.03 2.85
C LEU A 393 5.52 -18.07 1.50
N VAL A 394 4.99 -18.83 0.56
CA VAL A 394 5.49 -19.00 -0.80
C VAL A 394 4.35 -18.63 -1.74
N GLU A 395 4.49 -17.51 -2.44
CA GLU A 395 3.49 -16.94 -3.33
C GLU A 395 3.95 -17.11 -4.79
N ILE A 396 3.21 -17.94 -5.53
CA ILE A 396 3.44 -18.24 -6.94
C ILE A 396 2.37 -17.52 -7.76
N ASP A 397 2.67 -16.31 -8.24
CA ASP A 397 1.75 -15.56 -9.10
C ASP A 397 2.20 -15.64 -10.56
N SER A 398 1.54 -16.51 -11.32
CA SER A 398 1.82 -16.70 -12.76
C SER A 398 1.53 -15.47 -13.64
N ASN A 399 0.95 -14.40 -13.09
CA ASN A 399 0.80 -13.12 -13.79
C ASN A 399 2.07 -12.25 -13.72
N LEU A 400 3.02 -12.57 -12.82
CA LEU A 400 4.31 -11.90 -12.74
C LEU A 400 5.22 -12.27 -13.92
N SER A 401 6.03 -11.32 -14.35
CA SER A 401 7.10 -11.56 -15.33
C SER A 401 8.14 -12.54 -14.78
N THR A 402 8.50 -13.55 -15.57
CA THR A 402 9.64 -14.41 -15.24
C THR A 402 10.94 -13.63 -15.45
N ILE A 403 11.56 -13.25 -14.35
CA ILE A 403 12.87 -12.60 -14.32
C ILE A 403 13.97 -13.68 -14.28
N PRO A 404 14.93 -13.70 -15.21
CA PRO A 404 16.10 -14.57 -15.13
C PRO A 404 17.06 -14.07 -14.04
N CYS A 405 17.82 -14.99 -13.42
CA CYS A 405 18.88 -14.61 -12.50
C CYS A 405 19.90 -13.68 -13.21
N PRO A 406 20.21 -12.48 -12.66
CA PRO A 406 21.23 -11.61 -13.23
C PRO A 406 22.62 -12.25 -13.29
N LEU A 407 23.45 -11.79 -14.22
CA LEU A 407 24.84 -12.21 -14.31
C LEU A 407 25.64 -11.67 -13.12
N PHE A 408 26.64 -12.43 -12.68
CA PHE A 408 27.59 -12.02 -11.65
C PHE A 408 29.01 -12.36 -12.08
N TYR A 409 29.93 -11.40 -11.92
CA TYR A 409 31.31 -11.50 -12.41
C TYR A 409 32.27 -12.23 -11.45
N GLN A 410 31.82 -12.51 -10.22
CA GLN A 410 32.61 -13.20 -9.20
C GLN A 410 31.81 -14.39 -8.65
N TYR A 411 32.30 -15.61 -8.87
CA TYR A 411 31.74 -16.81 -8.26
C TYR A 411 32.36 -16.99 -6.87
N TRP A 412 31.57 -16.86 -5.80
CA TRP A 412 32.01 -17.19 -4.43
C TRP A 412 31.72 -18.65 -4.04
N HIS A 413 31.24 -19.46 -4.98
CA HIS A 413 30.78 -20.82 -4.73
C HIS A 413 31.88 -21.87 -4.59
N GLU A 414 31.58 -22.82 -3.71
CA GLU A 414 31.90 -24.23 -3.91
C GLU A 414 30.71 -24.90 -4.61
N PRO A 415 30.77 -25.21 -5.93
CA PRO A 415 29.60 -25.67 -6.69
C PRO A 415 29.01 -27.02 -6.24
N HIS A 416 29.74 -27.77 -5.40
CA HIS A 416 29.45 -29.15 -5.09
C HIS A 416 28.28 -29.34 -4.09
N LEU A 417 27.99 -28.33 -3.25
CA LEU A 417 26.96 -28.44 -2.19
C LEU A 417 25.51 -28.43 -2.71
N TRP A 418 25.28 -27.99 -3.96
CA TRP A 418 23.96 -27.78 -4.55
C TRP A 418 23.83 -28.40 -5.96
N MET A 419 24.67 -29.38 -6.32
CA MET A 419 24.65 -30.01 -7.65
C MET A 419 23.33 -30.73 -7.95
N ASP A 420 22.82 -31.48 -6.98
CA ASP A 420 21.64 -32.33 -7.08
C ASP A 420 20.72 -32.19 -5.85
N PHE A 421 19.45 -32.56 -6.01
CA PHE A 421 18.43 -32.39 -4.97
C PHE A 421 18.70 -33.21 -3.69
N THR A 422 19.43 -34.32 -3.77
CA THR A 422 19.83 -35.09 -2.58
C THR A 422 20.81 -34.31 -1.73
N SER A 423 21.80 -33.68 -2.37
CA SER A 423 22.79 -32.81 -1.71
C SER A 423 22.14 -31.56 -1.10
N VAL A 424 21.22 -30.92 -1.84
CA VAL A 424 20.38 -29.81 -1.34
C VAL A 424 19.62 -30.25 -0.08
N LYS A 425 18.95 -31.41 -0.17
CA LYS A 425 18.12 -31.95 0.92
C LYS A 425 18.98 -32.38 2.11
N SER A 426 20.19 -32.90 1.95
CA SER A 426 21.09 -33.17 3.08
C SER A 426 21.61 -31.89 3.74
N ASN A 427 21.95 -30.88 2.95
CA ASN A 427 22.58 -29.63 3.41
C ASN A 427 21.59 -28.60 3.97
N THR A 428 20.28 -28.81 3.80
CA THR A 428 19.26 -28.00 4.47
C THR A 428 19.17 -28.36 5.96
N SER A 429 19.27 -27.35 6.81
CA SER A 429 19.21 -27.45 8.27
C SER A 429 17.81 -27.82 8.77
N GLN A 430 17.72 -28.33 10.00
CA GLN A 430 16.42 -28.55 10.65
C GLN A 430 15.72 -27.22 10.95
N LEU A 431 14.48 -27.08 10.47
CA LEU A 431 13.63 -25.90 10.64
C LEU A 431 12.88 -26.02 11.97
N LYS A 432 13.64 -25.98 13.08
CA LYS A 432 13.19 -26.29 14.44
C LYS A 432 12.07 -25.39 14.98
N HIS A 433 11.93 -24.19 14.43
CA HIS A 433 10.97 -23.18 14.85
C HIS A 433 9.77 -23.03 13.92
N LEU A 434 9.79 -23.67 12.73
CA LEU A 434 8.78 -23.48 11.69
C LEU A 434 7.47 -24.15 12.10
N LYS A 435 6.40 -23.35 12.21
CA LYS A 435 5.06 -23.74 12.67
C LYS A 435 4.02 -23.69 11.56
N SER A 436 4.19 -22.79 10.60
CA SER A 436 3.22 -22.52 9.54
C SER A 436 3.90 -22.45 8.18
N ILE A 437 3.38 -23.21 7.21
CA ILE A 437 3.78 -23.18 5.81
C ILE A 437 2.52 -22.87 4.99
N GLU A 438 2.62 -21.87 4.11
CA GLU A 438 1.54 -21.44 3.24
C GLU A 438 2.07 -21.33 1.80
N LEU A 439 1.43 -22.03 0.87
CA LEU A 439 1.79 -22.10 -0.55
C LEU A 439 0.60 -21.60 -1.36
N LEU A 440 0.70 -20.35 -1.85
CA LEU A 440 -0.31 -19.71 -2.70
C LEU A 440 0.08 -19.88 -4.16
N GLY A 441 -0.91 -20.13 -5.02
CA GLY A 441 -0.71 -20.39 -6.44
C GLY A 441 -0.15 -21.79 -6.72
N PHE A 442 -0.27 -22.72 -5.77
CA PHE A 442 0.27 -24.08 -5.89
C PHE A 442 -0.42 -24.84 -7.03
N THR A 443 0.38 -25.38 -7.96
CA THR A 443 -0.10 -26.14 -9.13
C THR A 443 0.27 -27.62 -9.07
N GLY A 444 1.11 -28.03 -8.13
CA GLY A 444 1.53 -29.42 -7.94
C GLY A 444 2.59 -29.90 -8.93
N ARG A 445 3.39 -28.99 -9.50
CA ARG A 445 4.53 -29.34 -10.37
C ARG A 445 5.66 -29.98 -9.58
N ASP A 446 6.50 -30.77 -10.26
CA ASP A 446 7.61 -31.54 -9.67
C ASP A 446 8.47 -30.75 -8.66
N HIS A 447 8.86 -29.51 -9.00
CA HIS A 447 9.71 -28.68 -8.14
C HIS A 447 8.95 -28.09 -6.92
N GLU A 448 7.65 -27.86 -7.05
CA GLU A 448 6.77 -27.44 -5.93
C GLU A 448 6.58 -28.62 -4.96
N LEU A 449 6.36 -29.83 -5.49
CA LEU A 449 6.27 -31.07 -4.71
C LEU A 449 7.59 -31.41 -4.01
N GLN A 450 8.73 -31.22 -4.69
CA GLN A 450 10.06 -31.41 -4.11
C GLN A 450 10.37 -30.38 -3.02
N LEU A 451 9.95 -29.12 -3.18
CA LEU A 451 10.02 -28.13 -2.11
C LEU A 451 9.20 -28.57 -0.89
N MET A 452 7.96 -29.02 -1.12
CA MET A 452 7.07 -29.48 -0.06
C MET A 452 7.64 -30.69 0.70
N ASP A 453 8.18 -31.69 0.01
CA ASP A 453 8.86 -32.85 0.60
C ASP A 453 10.06 -32.44 1.48
N LEU A 454 10.90 -31.53 0.97
CA LEU A 454 12.04 -30.97 1.71
C LEU A 454 11.59 -30.21 2.96
N LEU A 455 10.56 -29.36 2.85
CA LEU A 455 10.03 -28.60 3.99
C LEU A 455 9.43 -29.52 5.06
N LEU A 456 8.65 -30.53 4.66
CA LEU A 456 8.01 -31.49 5.57
C LEU A 456 9.03 -32.38 6.29
N GLU A 457 10.12 -32.79 5.63
CA GLU A 457 11.18 -33.55 6.29
C GLU A 457 11.97 -32.70 7.31
N LYS A 458 12.21 -31.42 6.99
CA LYS A 458 13.09 -30.55 7.80
C LYS A 458 12.36 -29.83 8.92
N ALA A 459 11.06 -29.63 8.83
CA ALA A 459 10.27 -28.86 9.79
C ALA A 459 9.60 -29.74 10.84
N ILE A 460 10.17 -29.75 12.04
CA ILE A 460 9.81 -30.70 13.13
C ILE A 460 8.51 -30.29 13.85
N ARG A 461 8.05 -29.05 13.68
CA ARG A 461 6.96 -28.43 14.47
C ARG A 461 5.85 -27.80 13.63
N VAL A 462 5.65 -28.25 12.39
CA VAL A 462 4.59 -27.73 11.53
C VAL A 462 3.22 -28.08 12.13
N ASN A 463 2.48 -27.06 12.53
CA ASN A 463 1.11 -27.15 13.03
C ASN A 463 0.09 -26.81 11.94
N SER A 464 0.50 -26.08 10.89
CA SER A 464 -0.35 -25.66 9.78
C SER A 464 0.40 -25.77 8.46
N LEU A 465 -0.20 -26.46 7.50
CA LEU A 465 0.17 -26.43 6.08
C LEU A 465 -1.08 -26.01 5.30
N THR A 466 -0.97 -24.95 4.52
CA THR A 466 -2.05 -24.44 3.66
C THR A 466 -1.57 -24.42 2.22
N LEU A 467 -2.31 -25.09 1.33
CA LEU A 467 -2.09 -25.09 -0.11
C LEU A 467 -3.29 -24.42 -0.77
N THR A 468 -3.06 -23.35 -1.53
CA THR A 468 -4.12 -22.59 -2.22
C THR A 468 -3.84 -22.60 -3.72
N CYS A 469 -4.69 -23.30 -4.48
CA CYS A 469 -4.57 -23.33 -5.95
C CYS A 469 -4.91 -21.95 -6.56
N PRO A 470 -4.37 -21.58 -7.74
CA PRO A 470 -4.64 -20.30 -8.39
C PRO A 470 -6.13 -20.00 -8.59
N GLU A 471 -6.96 -21.03 -8.82
CA GLU A 471 -8.41 -20.95 -9.01
C GLU A 471 -9.18 -20.35 -7.81
N PHE A 472 -8.55 -20.26 -6.63
CA PHE A 472 -9.14 -19.69 -5.41
C PHE A 472 -8.54 -18.33 -5.01
N LEU A 473 -7.70 -17.72 -5.87
CA LEU A 473 -7.04 -16.43 -5.64
C LEU A 473 -7.69 -15.26 -6.44
N SER A 474 -8.74 -15.53 -7.22
CA SER A 474 -9.42 -14.58 -8.13
C SER A 474 -10.55 -13.77 -7.48
#